data_AF-A0A0L0F658-F1
#
_entry.id   AF-A0A0L0F658-F1
#
_cell.length_a   1.000
_cell.length_b   1.000
_cell.length_c   1.000
_cell.angle_alpha   90.00
_cell.angle_beta   90.00
_cell.angle_gamma   90.00
#
_symmetry.space_group_name_H-M   'P 1'
#
loop_
_entity.id
_entity.type
_entity.pdbx_description
1 polymer ?
#
loop_
_entity_poly.entity_id
_entity_poly.type
_entity_poly.pdbx_seq_one_letter_code
_entity_poly.pdbx_strand_id
1 'polypeptide(L)' 'MIVNEDTVLIGSKIVLVPYLKDHVAKYHEWMQSKELQELTGKSKLTGTLGEK' A
#
# COMPACT_ATOMS: atom_id res chain seq x y z
N MET A 1 3.25 -15.27 -7.12
CA MET A 1 3.25 -14.56 -8.42
C MET A 1 2.41 -13.32 -8.24
N ILE A 2 2.97 -12.12 -8.42
CA ILE A 2 2.21 -10.88 -8.36
C ILE A 2 1.64 -10.68 -9.76
N VAL A 3 0.33 -10.89 -9.92
CA VAL A 3 -0.29 -10.96 -11.25
C VAL A 3 -0.53 -9.58 -11.88
N ASN A 4 -0.41 -8.51 -11.10
CA ASN A 4 -0.76 -7.14 -11.47
C ASN A 4 0.40 -6.15 -11.25
N GLU A 5 1.65 -6.63 -11.19
CA GLU A 5 2.82 -5.80 -10.90
C GLU A 5 3.08 -4.71 -11.94
N ASP A 6 2.64 -4.90 -13.19
CA ASP A 6 2.78 -3.92 -14.27
C ASP A 6 1.44 -3.34 -14.76
N THR A 7 0.33 -3.61 -14.04
CA THR A 7 -1.01 -3.26 -14.51
C THR A 7 -1.52 -1.97 -13.88
N VAL A 8 -1.76 -0.95 -14.71
CA VAL A 8 -2.44 0.29 -14.30
C VAL A 8 -3.91 0.22 -14.71
N LEU A 9 -4.82 0.51 -13.78
CA LEU A 9 -6.26 0.62 -14.05
C LEU A 9 -6.69 2.08 -13.98
N ILE A 10 -7.18 2.61 -15.10
CA ILE A 10 -7.63 4.00 -15.22
C ILE A 10 -9.16 4.00 -15.14
N GLY A 11 -9.70 4.58 -14.06
CA GLY A 11 -11.13 4.86 -13.91
C GLY A 11 -11.43 6.34 -14.17
N SER A 12 -12.71 6.68 -14.27
CA SER A 12 -13.14 8.07 -14.59
C SER A 12 -12.80 9.10 -13.51
N LYS A 13 -12.58 8.67 -12.26
CA LYS A 13 -12.26 9.54 -11.11
C LYS A 13 -11.03 9.12 -10.33
N ILE A 14 -10.51 7.92 -10.60
CA ILE A 14 -9.44 7.29 -9.84
C ILE A 14 -8.52 6.54 -10.78
N VAL A 15 -7.24 6.45 -10.42
CA VAL A 15 -6.25 5.62 -11.11
C VAL A 15 -5.63 4.70 -10.07
N LEU A 16 -5.65 3.39 -10.36
CA LEU A 16 -4.95 2.38 -9.59
C LEU A 16 -3.65 2.08 -10.29
N VAL A 17 -2.55 2.39 -9.64
CA VAL A 17 -1.20 2.11 -10.11
C VAL A 17 -0.63 0.91 -9.36
N PRO A 18 0.29 0.15 -9.96
CA PRO A 18 1.02 -0.88 -9.26
C PRO A 18 1.73 -0.37 -8.00
N TYR A 19 2.00 -1.32 -7.11
CA TYR A 19 2.63 -1.04 -5.83
C TYR A 19 4.13 -0.76 -6.03
N LEU A 20 4.51 0.52 -6.10
CA LEU A 20 5.89 0.97 -6.19
C LEU A 20 6.50 1.15 -4.80
N LYS A 21 7.83 0.97 -4.68
CA LYS A 21 8.58 1.13 -3.43
C LYS A 21 8.37 2.52 -2.79
N ASP A 22 8.20 3.55 -3.61
CA ASP A 22 7.92 4.92 -3.15
C ASP A 22 6.53 5.08 -2.50
N HIS A 23 5.53 4.29 -2.92
CA HIS A 23 4.19 4.33 -2.32
C HIS A 23 4.18 3.72 -0.90
N VAL A 24 5.13 2.84 -0.64
CA VAL A 24 5.22 2.05 0.60
C VAL A 24 5.51 2.92 1.80
N ALA A 25 6.45 3.87 1.67
CA ALA A 25 6.81 4.77 2.75
C ALA A 25 5.60 5.59 3.22
N LYS A 26 4.92 6.24 2.27
CA LYS A 26 3.74 7.07 2.54
C LYS A 26 2.59 6.26 3.15
N TYR A 27 2.32 5.06 2.63
CA TYR A 27 1.31 4.18 3.19
C TYR A 27 1.68 3.70 4.61
N HIS A 28 2.95 3.36 4.85
CA HIS A 28 3.43 2.98 6.18
C HIS A 28 3.34 4.13 7.18
N GLU A 29 3.61 5.37 6.77
CA GLU A 29 3.40 6.54 7.63
C GLU A 29 1.93 6.70 8.01
N TRP A 30 1.01 6.53 7.06
CA TRP A 30 -0.44 6.54 7.37
C TRP A 30 -0.82 5.42 8.35
N MET A 31 -0.32 4.21 8.11
CA MET A 31 -0.58 3.03 8.97
C MET A 31 0.08 3.11 10.35
N GLN A 32 0.91 4.12 10.63
CA GLN A 32 1.43 4.38 11.99
C GLN A 32 0.44 5.12 12.88
N SER A 33 -0.64 5.71 12.32
CA SER A 33 -1.66 6.38 13.12
C SER A 33 -2.44 5.39 13.98
N LYS A 34 -2.59 5.71 15.28
CA LYS A 34 -3.29 4.87 16.26
C LYS A 34 -4.77 4.69 15.92
N GLU A 35 -5.42 5.75 15.43
CA GLU A 35 -6.81 5.72 14.97
C GLU A 35 -7.01 4.70 13.83
N LEU A 36 -6.10 4.69 12.85
CA LEU A 36 -6.16 3.75 11.73
C LEU A 36 -5.84 2.31 12.16
N GLN A 37 -4.95 2.12 13.13
CA GLN A 37 -4.65 0.79 13.69
C GLN A 37 -5.85 0.21 14.45
N GLU A 38 -6.55 1.04 15.22
CA GLU A 38 -7.76 0.65 15.96
C GLU A 38 -8.90 0.32 14.99
N LEU A 39 -9.10 1.13 13.96
CA LEU A 39 -10.15 0.91 12.94
C LEU A 39 -9.90 -0.30 12.04
N THR A 40 -8.64 -0.61 11.73
CA THR A 40 -8.28 -1.72 10.83
C THR A 40 -8.07 -3.05 11.55
N GLY A 41 -8.07 -3.07 12.89
CA GLY A 41 -7.88 -4.28 13.71
C GLY A 41 -6.53 -4.96 13.49
N LYS A 42 -5.54 -4.27 12.91
CA LYS A 42 -4.27 -4.85 12.45
C LYS A 42 -3.07 -4.28 13.20
N SER A 43 -2.30 -5.20 13.79
CA SER A 43 -0.96 -4.97 14.31
C SER A 43 -0.03 -4.42 13.22
N LYS A 44 0.89 -3.54 13.61
CA LYS A 44 1.88 -2.82 12.81
C LYS A 44 2.35 -3.63 11.58
N LEU A 45 2.19 -3.08 10.38
CA LEU A 45 2.69 -3.70 9.14
C LEU A 45 4.22 -3.71 9.15
N THR A 46 4.82 -4.84 9.49
CA THR A 46 6.27 -5.11 9.36
C THR A 46 6.52 -5.87 8.07
N GLY A 47 6.37 -5.20 6.92
CA GLY A 47 6.56 -5.83 5.61
C GLY A 47 7.57 -5.08 4.76
N THR A 48 8.80 -5.58 4.67
CA THR A 48 9.81 -5.21 3.67
C THR A 48 9.38 -5.69 2.27
N LEU A 49 8.34 -5.06 1.71
CA LEU A 49 7.96 -5.23 0.30
C LEU A 49 8.84 -4.33 -0.57
N GLY A 50 10.08 -4.77 -0.80
CA GLY A 50 11.04 -4.01 -1.58
C GLY A 50 12.35 -4.70 -1.94
N GLU A 51 12.59 -5.94 -1.52
CA GLU A 51 13.76 -6.71 -1.92
C GLU A 51 13.41 -7.77 -2.96
N LYS A 52 12.84 -7.32 -4.08
CA LYS A 52 13.08 -7.87 -5.41
C LYS A 52 13.05 -6.74 -6.43
#